data_AF-A0AAV3T0H3-F1
#
_entry.id   AF-A0AAV3T0H3-F1
#
_cell.length_a   1.000
_cell.length_b   1.000
_cell.length_c   1.000
_cell.angle_alpha   90.00
_cell.angle_beta   90.00
_cell.angle_gamma   90.00
#
_symmetry.space_group_name_H-M   'P 1'
#
loop_
_entity.id
_entity.type
_entity.pdbx_description
1 polymer ?
#
loop_
_entity_poly.entity_id
_entity_poly.type
_entity_poly.pdbx_seq_one_letter_code
_entity_poly.pdbx_strand_id
1 'polypeptide(L)'
;MSSSSGRAQAEPLVALVCVAVLCAALAGYATAYDRSLPTADRDLAPPVLAAATDTLLVRGVARPDRLDDARLDIARSVTVTLTTGDRTWTTGPNPPAEADAASRPVAVRVAPGDVRFGRLRVVVW
;
A
#
# COMPACT_ATOMS: atom_id res chain seq x y z
N MET A 1 -20.86 -0.78 60.96
CA MET A 1 -21.04 -0.97 59.51
C MET A 1 -21.02 0.40 58.87
N SER A 2 -19.92 0.77 58.21
CA SER A 2 -19.77 2.10 57.58
C SER A 2 -20.24 2.04 56.14
N SER A 3 -21.33 2.71 55.81
CA SER A 3 -21.78 2.92 54.43
C SER A 3 -20.91 4.00 53.77
N SER A 4 -19.93 3.56 52.97
CA SER A 4 -19.21 4.47 52.06
C SER A 4 -20.05 4.70 50.81
N SER A 5 -21.12 5.50 50.92
CA SER A 5 -22.00 5.86 49.80
C SER A 5 -21.66 7.20 49.14
N GLY A 6 -20.49 7.78 49.44
CA GLY A 6 -20.15 9.16 49.04
C GLY A 6 -19.03 9.34 48.00
N ARG A 7 -18.45 8.27 47.43
CA ARG A 7 -17.20 8.38 46.64
C ARG A 7 -17.12 7.57 45.33
N ALA A 8 -18.25 7.24 44.71
CA ALA A 8 -18.25 6.61 43.38
C ALA A 8 -18.94 7.44 42.29
N GLN A 9 -19.50 8.61 42.63
CA GLN A 9 -19.93 9.58 41.64
C GLN A 9 -18.84 10.63 41.54
N ALA A 10 -17.86 10.42 40.66
CA ALA A 10 -17.30 11.58 39.99
C ALA A 10 -18.51 12.38 39.49
N GLU A 11 -18.64 13.64 39.89
CA GLU A 11 -19.75 14.50 39.49
C GLU A 11 -19.91 14.30 37.98
N PRO A 12 -21.10 13.91 37.47
CA PRO A 12 -21.24 13.43 36.09
C PRO A 12 -20.62 14.39 35.06
N LEU A 13 -20.58 15.68 35.41
CA LEU A 13 -19.85 16.72 34.69
C LEU A 13 -18.35 16.48 34.60
N VAL A 14 -17.66 16.14 35.70
CA VAL A 14 -16.22 15.84 35.71
C VAL A 14 -15.90 14.66 34.79
N ALA A 15 -16.72 13.61 34.83
CA ALA A 15 -16.55 12.48 33.92
C ALA A 15 -16.68 12.90 32.45
N LEU A 16 -17.68 13.72 32.13
CA LEU A 16 -17.88 14.25 30.77
C LEU A 16 -16.74 15.15 30.31
N VAL A 17 -16.23 16.03 31.20
CA VAL A 17 -15.08 16.88 30.91
C VAL A 17 -13.85 16.03 30.62
N CYS A 18 -13.57 15.01 31.43
CA CYS A 18 -12.45 14.09 31.19
C CYS A 18 -12.56 13.38 29.83
N VAL A 19 -13.75 12.88 29.47
CA VAL A 19 -13.96 12.23 28.17
C VAL A 19 -13.80 13.22 27.03
N ALA A 20 -14.36 14.43 27.14
CA ALA A 20 -14.22 15.47 26.13
C ALA A 20 -12.75 15.86 25.91
N VAL A 21 -11.99 16.06 26.99
CA VAL A 21 -10.54 16.33 26.93
C VAL A 21 -9.79 15.17 26.29
N LEU A 22 -10.12 13.92 26.63
CA LEU A 22 -9.51 12.74 26.03
C LEU A 22 -9.81 12.66 24.52
N CYS A 23 -11.05 12.89 24.11
CA CYS A 23 -11.44 12.91 22.69
C CYS A 23 -10.72 14.03 21.93
N ALA A 24 -10.63 15.24 22.51
CA ALA A 24 -9.92 16.35 21.91
C ALA A 24 -8.41 16.07 21.79
N ALA A 25 -7.80 15.47 22.83
CA ALA A 25 -6.40 15.07 22.81
C ALA A 25 -6.13 13.98 21.75
N LEU A 26 -7.00 12.97 21.64
CA LEU A 26 -6.90 11.93 20.62
C LEU A 26 -7.11 12.47 19.21
N ALA A 27 -8.07 13.38 19.00
CA ALA A 27 -8.28 14.05 17.73
C ALA A 27 -7.06 14.93 17.36
N GLY A 28 -6.54 15.70 18.32
CA GLY A 28 -5.32 16.48 18.15
C GLY A 28 -4.11 15.60 17.79
N TYR A 29 -3.92 14.50 18.51
CA TYR A 29 -2.89 13.50 18.19
C TYR A 29 -3.07 12.93 16.79
N ALA A 30 -4.27 12.49 16.43
CA ALA A 30 -4.56 11.93 15.11
C ALA A 30 -4.27 12.93 13.99
N THR A 31 -4.66 14.20 14.15
CA THR A 31 -4.37 15.25 13.15
C THR A 31 -2.88 15.58 13.05
N ALA A 32 -2.14 15.61 14.16
CA ALA A 32 -0.69 15.80 14.14
C ALA A 32 0.01 14.60 13.49
N TYR A 33 -0.46 13.40 13.77
CA TYR A 33 0.02 12.15 13.18
C TYR A 33 -0.25 12.10 11.67
N ASP A 34 -1.46 12.47 11.25
CA ASP A 34 -1.86 12.56 9.84
C ASP A 34 -0.95 13.52 9.04
N ARG A 35 -0.59 14.67 9.62
CA ARG A 35 0.35 15.61 9.00
C ARG A 35 1.79 15.09 8.89
N SER A 36 2.17 14.12 9.73
CA SER A 36 3.51 13.52 9.73
C SER A 36 3.62 12.35 8.76
N LEU A 37 2.50 11.79 8.33
CA LEU A 37 2.46 10.78 7.29
C LEU A 37 2.64 11.48 5.93
N PRO A 38 3.53 10.98 5.05
CA PRO A 38 3.53 11.39 3.65
C PRO A 38 2.12 11.19 3.09
N THR A 39 1.63 12.15 2.29
CA THR A 39 0.31 12.13 1.63
C THR A 39 0.23 11.07 0.53
N ALA A 40 0.74 9.86 0.76
CA ALA A 40 0.51 8.70 -0.07
C ALA A 40 -0.83 8.11 0.38
N ASP A 41 -1.86 8.33 -0.43
CA ASP A 41 -3.19 7.75 -0.31
C ASP A 41 -3.10 6.22 -0.28
N ARG A 42 -2.84 5.65 0.91
CA ARG A 42 -2.64 4.23 1.23
C ARG A 42 -1.43 3.62 0.50
N ASP A 43 -0.70 2.77 1.19
CA ASP A 43 0.40 1.96 0.63
C ASP A 43 -0.21 0.90 -0.31
N LEU A 44 -0.62 1.33 -1.51
CA LEU A 44 -1.40 0.56 -2.49
C LEU A 44 -0.47 -0.17 -3.47
N ALA A 45 0.72 0.38 -3.71
CA ALA A 45 1.67 -0.24 -4.59
C ALA A 45 2.14 -1.63 -4.12
N PRO A 46 2.34 -1.93 -2.82
CA PRO A 46 2.67 -3.27 -2.37
C PRO A 46 1.60 -4.36 -2.61
N PRO A 47 0.29 -4.16 -2.33
CA PRO A 47 -0.73 -5.16 -2.65
C PRO A 47 -0.95 -5.34 -4.17
N VAL A 48 -0.87 -4.26 -4.96
CA VAL A 48 -0.93 -4.35 -6.44
C VAL A 48 0.34 -5.06 -6.97
N LEU A 49 1.48 -4.78 -6.34
CA LEU A 49 2.71 -5.58 -6.23
C LEU A 49 2.47 -7.09 -6.27
N ALA A 50 1.82 -7.56 -5.21
CA ALA A 50 1.53 -8.96 -4.98
C ALA A 50 0.61 -9.53 -6.05
N ALA A 51 -0.49 -8.84 -6.36
CA ALA A 51 -1.47 -9.29 -7.35
C ALA A 51 -0.86 -9.45 -8.76
N ALA A 52 -0.13 -8.43 -9.24
CA ALA A 52 0.54 -8.50 -10.54
C ALA A 52 1.56 -9.64 -10.60
N THR A 53 2.22 -9.93 -9.47
CA THR A 53 3.19 -11.01 -9.39
C THR A 53 2.53 -12.38 -9.44
N ASP A 54 1.39 -12.57 -8.78
CA ASP A 54 0.63 -13.83 -8.85
C ASP A 54 0.14 -14.12 -10.26
N THR A 55 -0.22 -13.08 -11.03
CA THR A 55 -0.60 -13.22 -12.45
C THR A 55 0.61 -13.49 -13.36
N LEU A 56 1.74 -12.80 -13.13
CA LEU A 56 2.91 -12.86 -14.01
C LEU A 56 3.82 -14.06 -13.75
N LEU A 57 3.94 -14.52 -12.50
CA LEU A 57 4.82 -15.61 -12.14
C LEU A 57 4.13 -16.96 -12.39
N VAL A 58 4.68 -17.72 -13.33
CA VAL A 58 4.34 -19.14 -13.46
C VAL A 58 5.51 -19.96 -12.94
N ARG A 59 5.29 -20.68 -11.83
CA ARG A 59 6.34 -21.46 -11.13
C ARG A 59 7.57 -20.62 -10.78
N GLY A 60 7.35 -19.36 -10.34
CA GLY A 60 8.43 -18.46 -9.91
C GLY A 60 9.18 -17.74 -11.03
N VAL A 61 8.74 -17.85 -12.28
CA VAL A 61 9.36 -17.15 -13.42
C VAL A 61 8.34 -16.26 -14.12
N ALA A 62 8.66 -14.97 -14.25
CA ALA A 62 7.87 -13.98 -14.96
C ALA A 62 7.98 -14.20 -16.47
N ARG A 63 6.84 -14.20 -17.17
CA ARG A 63 6.78 -14.28 -18.64
C ARG A 63 6.36 -12.94 -19.23
N PRO A 64 7.20 -12.30 -20.07
CA PRO A 64 6.87 -11.03 -20.72
C PRO A 64 5.60 -11.09 -21.57
N ASP A 65 5.32 -12.24 -22.20
CA ASP A 65 4.14 -12.45 -23.05
C ASP A 65 2.81 -12.32 -22.28
N ARG A 66 2.84 -12.34 -20.95
CA ARG A 66 1.67 -12.16 -20.07
C ARG A 66 1.60 -10.79 -19.41
N LEU A 67 2.47 -9.87 -19.81
CA LEU A 67 2.45 -8.51 -19.26
C LEU A 67 1.10 -7.83 -19.56
N ASP A 68 0.52 -8.08 -20.74
CA ASP A 68 -0.79 -7.56 -21.10
C ASP A 68 -1.94 -8.20 -20.29
N ASP A 69 -1.82 -9.49 -19.93
CA ASP A 69 -2.78 -10.18 -19.05
C ASP A 69 -2.72 -9.68 -17.60
N ALA A 70 -1.58 -9.13 -17.18
CA ALA A 70 -1.39 -8.54 -15.85
C ALA A 70 -1.96 -7.12 -15.74
N ARG A 71 -2.68 -6.66 -16.76
CA ARG A 71 -3.47 -5.43 -16.68
C ARG A 71 -4.60 -5.66 -15.68
N LEU A 72 -4.38 -5.18 -14.47
CA LEU A 72 -5.36 -5.23 -13.40
C LEU A 72 -6.50 -4.27 -13.76
N ASP A 73 -7.71 -4.80 -13.88
CA ASP A 73 -8.94 -4.00 -14.03
C ASP A 73 -9.33 -3.43 -12.66
N ILE A 74 -8.56 -2.45 -12.22
CA ILE A 74 -8.84 -1.70 -10.99
C ILE A 74 -9.34 -0.31 -11.37
N ALA A 75 -10.19 0.29 -10.52
CA ALA A 75 -10.75 1.63 -10.71
C ALA A 75 -9.72 2.77 -10.62
N ARG A 76 -8.42 2.46 -10.76
CA ARG A 76 -7.27 3.36 -10.64
C ARG A 76 -6.30 3.12 -11.79
N SER A 77 -5.44 4.10 -12.05
CA SER A 77 -4.44 3.97 -13.10
C SER A 77 -3.24 3.19 -12.59
N VAL A 78 -2.82 2.17 -13.34
CA VAL A 78 -1.68 1.32 -12.98
C VAL A 78 -0.72 1.21 -14.14
N THR A 79 0.57 1.33 -13.84
CA THR A 79 1.66 0.95 -14.74
C THR A 79 2.41 -0.23 -14.16
N VAL A 80 2.65 -1.25 -14.99
CA VAL A 80 3.51 -2.37 -14.63
C VAL A 80 4.70 -2.37 -15.58
N THR A 81 5.90 -2.37 -15.00
CA THR A 81 7.16 -2.34 -15.74
C THR A 81 8.03 -3.52 -15.32
N LEU A 82 8.43 -4.35 -16.27
CA LEU A 82 9.36 -5.44 -16.09
C LEU A 82 10.68 -5.12 -16.77
N THR A 83 11.78 -5.19 -16.04
CA THR A 83 13.13 -4.84 -16.52
C THR A 83 14.09 -6.00 -16.28
N THR A 84 14.94 -6.33 -17.25
CA THR A 84 16.03 -7.30 -17.09
C THR A 84 17.17 -6.96 -18.04
N GLY A 85 18.37 -6.69 -17.49
CA GLY A 85 19.50 -6.18 -18.29
C GLY A 85 19.06 -5.00 -19.17
N ASP A 86 19.24 -5.13 -20.48
CA ASP A 86 18.91 -4.10 -21.47
C ASP A 86 17.46 -4.16 -21.98
N ARG A 87 16.65 -5.10 -21.47
CA ARG A 87 15.27 -5.31 -21.92
C ARG A 87 14.28 -4.73 -20.92
N THR A 88 13.30 -3.99 -21.43
CA THR A 88 12.22 -3.40 -20.64
C THR A 88 10.89 -3.64 -21.34
N TRP A 89 9.91 -4.14 -20.60
CA TRP A 89 8.52 -4.27 -21.03
C TRP A 89 7.65 -3.44 -20.09
N THR A 90 6.72 -2.66 -20.63
CA THR A 90 5.83 -1.79 -19.85
C THR A 90 4.42 -1.90 -20.37
N THR A 91 3.44 -1.94 -19.46
CA THR A 91 2.02 -1.86 -19.77
C THR A 91 1.35 -0.82 -18.86
N GLY A 92 0.39 -0.08 -19.40
CA GLY A 92 -0.32 1.00 -18.71
C GLY A 92 0.09 2.42 -19.15
N PRO A 93 -0.65 3.44 -18.68
CA PRO A 93 -0.37 4.85 -18.97
C PRO A 93 0.94 5.33 -18.32
N ASN A 94 1.47 6.50 -18.73
CA ASN A 94 2.67 7.06 -18.10
C ASN A 94 2.34 7.61 -16.70
N PRO A 95 3.02 7.18 -15.63
CA PRO A 95 2.71 7.63 -14.27
C PRO A 95 3.10 9.10 -14.03
N PRO A 96 2.32 9.85 -13.21
CA PRO A 96 2.75 11.14 -12.69
C PRO A 96 3.93 10.97 -11.71
N ALA A 97 4.70 12.04 -11.50
CA ALA A 97 5.93 11.99 -10.70
C ALA A 97 5.70 11.63 -9.21
N GLU A 98 4.51 11.93 -8.69
CA GLU A 98 4.14 11.72 -7.28
C GLU A 98 3.36 10.41 -7.05
N ALA A 99 3.29 9.52 -8.05
CA ALA A 99 2.57 8.25 -7.93
C ALA A 99 3.25 7.26 -6.94
N ASP A 100 2.43 6.47 -6.25
CA ASP A 100 2.91 5.42 -5.36
C ASP A 100 3.53 4.28 -6.17
N ALA A 101 4.70 3.77 -5.73
CA ALA A 101 5.47 2.80 -6.48
C ALA A 101 6.12 1.74 -5.60
N ALA A 102 6.02 0.48 -6.02
CA ALA A 102 6.65 -0.65 -5.37
C ALA A 102 7.46 -1.46 -6.39
N SER A 103 8.54 -2.08 -5.96
CA SER A 103 9.36 -2.92 -6.84
C SER A 103 9.91 -4.15 -6.13
N ARG A 104 10.10 -5.23 -6.90
CA ARG A 104 10.63 -6.50 -6.40
C ARG A 104 11.56 -7.16 -7.43
N PRO A 105 12.68 -7.77 -7.00
CA PRO A 105 13.47 -8.62 -7.88
C PRO A 105 12.69 -9.89 -8.27
N VAL A 106 12.72 -10.26 -9.55
CA VAL A 106 12.04 -11.44 -10.09
C VAL A 106 12.92 -12.14 -11.13
N ALA A 107 12.74 -13.45 -11.29
CA ALA A 107 13.31 -14.18 -12.42
C ALA A 107 12.43 -13.97 -13.66
N VAL A 108 13.02 -13.55 -14.78
CA VAL A 108 12.33 -13.22 -16.03
C VAL A 108 12.74 -14.20 -17.11
N ARG A 109 11.77 -14.85 -17.74
CA ARG A 109 12.02 -15.67 -18.92
C ARG A 109 12.11 -14.78 -20.14
N VAL A 110 13.30 -14.69 -20.72
CA VAL A 110 13.56 -13.85 -21.90
C VAL A 110 13.48 -14.62 -23.22
N ALA A 111 13.60 -15.95 -23.16
CA ALA A 111 13.42 -16.89 -24.26
C ALA A 111 13.11 -18.31 -23.69
N PRO A 112 12.66 -19.28 -24.51
CA PRO A 112 12.50 -20.67 -24.06
C PRO A 112 13.81 -21.23 -23.49
N GLY A 113 13.84 -21.46 -22.17
CA GLY A 113 15.02 -22.00 -21.47
C GLY A 113 16.01 -20.93 -20.96
N ASP A 114 15.87 -19.66 -21.34
CA ASP A 114 16.71 -18.57 -20.86
C ASP A 114 15.96 -17.75 -19.79
N VAL A 115 16.49 -17.76 -18.57
CA VAL A 115 15.93 -17.05 -17.42
C VAL A 115 17.01 -16.11 -16.87
N ARG A 116 16.65 -14.84 -16.70
CA ARG A 116 17.52 -13.77 -16.23
C ARG A 116 16.94 -13.12 -14.99
N PHE A 117 17.80 -12.59 -14.13
CA PHE A 117 17.35 -11.76 -13.01
C PHE A 117 16.89 -10.39 -13.54
N GLY A 118 15.74 -9.95 -13.04
CA GLY A 118 15.13 -8.68 -13.41
C GLY A 118 14.41 -8.05 -12.22
N ARG A 119 13.70 -6.96 -12.50
CA ARG A 119 12.90 -6.22 -11.53
C ARG A 119 11.53 -5.96 -12.10
N LEU A 120 10.51 -6.31 -11.32
CA LEU A 120 9.13 -5.93 -11.55
C LEU A 120 8.85 -4.69 -10.72
N ARG A 121 8.36 -3.64 -11.35
CA ARG A 121 7.95 -2.38 -10.74
C ARG A 121 6.48 -2.12 -11.07
N VAL A 122 5.73 -1.68 -10.08
CA VAL A 122 4.34 -1.26 -10.24
C VAL A 122 4.21 0.17 -9.72
N VAL A 123 3.45 0.97 -10.46
CA VAL A 123 3.14 2.36 -10.11
C VAL A 123 1.63 2.55 -10.16
N VAL A 124 1.04 3.13 -9.13
CA VAL A 124 -0.42 3.28 -8.95
C VAL A 124 -0.77 4.72 -8.56
N TRP A 125 -1.84 5.25 -9.14
CA TRP A 125 -2.40 6.56 -8.83
C TRP A 125 -3.90 6.65 -9.13
#